data_AF-A0A3M6Y7X3-F1
#
_entry.id   AF-A0A3M6Y7X3-F1
#
_cell.length_a   1.000
_cell.length_b   1.000
_cell.length_c   1.000
_cell.angle_alpha   90.00
_cell.angle_beta   90.00
_cell.angle_gamma   90.00
#
_symmetry.space_group_name_H-M   'P 1'
#
loop_
_entity.id
_entity.type
_entity.pdbx_description
1 polymer ?
#
loop_
_entity_poly.entity_id
_entity_poly.type
_entity_poly.pdbx_seq_one_letter_code
_entity_poly.pdbx_strand_id
1 'polypeptide(L)'
;MKLMQCLTSAFCLALVEGRCICLGDLHNESLALRMVESNIARQQGAALTTASTGFIQLGLFQQALRAAINATSNSTQKLEWSAYLRNGITSSAPSFLNASLNAKRPLDRFSLGTNYILQSENEDDDALSGAIEALEQSALLQPRNDNGGLWYYNNVNNLSAYHNLSYLDGMFSYAPFALLASEYDISNNTDLQLALGAENAWQQIKLLADVCQTPSGLLVHGYDP
;
A
#
# COMPACT_ATOMS: atom_id res chain seq x y z
N MET A 1 -60.57 24.16 -4.16
CA MET A 1 -60.93 22.88 -3.50
C MET A 1 -60.43 21.77 -4.42
N LYS A 2 -59.36 21.02 -4.19
CA LYS A 2 -58.67 20.57 -2.98
C LYS A 2 -57.16 20.88 -3.02
N LEU A 3 -56.63 21.33 -1.89
CA LEU A 3 -55.20 21.29 -1.58
C LEU A 3 -54.76 19.83 -1.44
N MET A 4 -53.54 19.51 -1.87
CA MET A 4 -52.78 18.41 -1.27
C MET A 4 -51.46 18.99 -0.77
N GLN A 5 -51.41 19.16 0.55
CA GLN A 5 -50.23 19.51 1.32
C GLN A 5 -49.24 18.34 1.26
N CYS A 6 -47.97 18.64 0.99
CA CYS A 6 -46.88 17.86 1.52
C CYS A 6 -45.93 18.87 2.20
N LEU A 7 -46.29 19.24 3.42
CA LEU A 7 -45.43 19.91 4.38
C LEU A 7 -44.84 18.82 5.27
N THR A 8 -43.54 18.57 5.16
CA THR A 8 -42.67 18.29 6.32
C THR A 8 -41.21 18.52 5.94
N SER A 9 -40.67 19.64 6.46
CA SER A 9 -39.28 19.86 6.93
C SER A 9 -38.12 19.63 5.93
N ALA A 10 -37.66 20.63 5.18
CA ALA A 10 -36.80 21.77 5.56
C ALA A 10 -35.36 21.41 5.96
N PHE A 11 -34.43 21.55 5.01
CA PHE A 11 -33.16 22.30 5.17
C PHE A 11 -32.67 22.73 3.77
N CYS A 12 -33.36 23.70 3.17
CA CYS A 12 -32.82 24.47 2.04
C CYS A 12 -32.21 25.75 2.61
N LEU A 13 -30.88 25.85 2.60
CA LEU A 13 -30.18 27.11 2.85
C LEU A 13 -29.62 27.63 1.52
N ALA A 14 -30.13 28.82 1.17
CA ALA A 14 -29.73 29.75 0.11
C ALA A 14 -30.01 29.37 -1.36
N LEU A 15 -30.90 30.14 -1.98
CA LEU A 15 -30.95 30.37 -3.42
C LEU A 15 -29.77 31.28 -3.83
N VAL A 16 -28.88 30.79 -4.68
CA VAL A 16 -28.07 31.64 -5.56
C VAL A 16 -28.42 31.24 -7.00
N GLU A 17 -28.91 32.20 -7.77
CA GLU A 17 -29.11 32.10 -9.23
C GLU A 17 -30.11 31.05 -9.76
N GLY A 18 -31.28 30.92 -9.14
CA GLY A 18 -32.47 30.40 -9.83
C GLY A 18 -32.42 28.93 -10.28
N ARG A 19 -31.48 28.13 -9.79
CA ARG A 19 -31.50 26.67 -9.93
C ARG A 19 -31.92 26.02 -8.62
N CYS A 20 -33.07 25.35 -8.64
CA CYS A 20 -33.43 24.41 -7.59
C CYS A 20 -32.63 23.13 -7.84
N ILE A 21 -31.48 22.97 -7.19
CA ILE A 21 -30.75 21.71 -7.19
C ILE A 21 -31.47 20.82 -6.18
N CYS A 22 -32.33 19.93 -6.68
CA CYS A 22 -32.83 18.84 -5.87
C CYS A 22 -31.63 17.98 -5.44
N LEU A 23 -31.57 17.62 -4.15
CA LEU A 23 -30.57 16.74 -3.56
C LEU A 23 -30.71 15.26 -4.03
N GLY A 24 -31.19 15.06 -5.26
CA GLY A 24 -31.42 13.77 -5.91
C GLY A 24 -30.40 13.43 -7.00
N ASP A 25 -29.60 14.40 -7.47
CA ASP A 25 -28.58 14.20 -8.53
C ASP A 25 -27.15 13.99 -7.97
N LEU A 26 -26.98 13.89 -6.65
CA LEU A 26 -25.69 13.70 -5.97
C LEU A 26 -25.34 12.22 -5.69
N HIS A 27 -26.07 11.27 -6.28
CA HIS A 27 -25.93 9.84 -5.97
C HIS A 27 -25.71 8.98 -7.20
N ASN A 28 -24.67 9.29 -7.96
CA ASN A 28 -23.96 8.27 -8.71
C ASN A 28 -22.44 8.43 -8.68
N GLU A 29 -21.90 9.13 -7.67
CA GLU A 29 -20.47 9.10 -7.39
C GLU A 29 -20.13 7.84 -6.61
N SER A 30 -19.21 7.06 -7.18
CA SER A 30 -18.69 5.84 -6.56
C SER A 30 -18.23 6.10 -5.13
N LEU A 31 -18.72 5.29 -4.17
CA LEU A 31 -18.31 5.36 -2.77
C LEU A 31 -16.79 5.22 -2.61
N ALA A 32 -16.12 4.50 -3.53
CA ALA A 32 -14.67 4.37 -3.54
C ALA A 32 -13.98 5.71 -3.83
N LEU A 33 -14.48 6.48 -4.81
CA LEU A 33 -13.93 7.80 -5.15
C LEU A 33 -14.16 8.79 -4.00
N ARG A 34 -15.36 8.79 -3.41
CA ARG A 34 -15.66 9.63 -2.24
C ARG A 34 -14.78 9.31 -1.02
N MET A 35 -14.40 8.04 -0.84
CA MET A 35 -13.45 7.65 0.20
C MET A 35 -12.05 8.22 -0.07
N VAL A 36 -11.57 8.13 -1.32
CA VAL A 36 -10.29 8.72 -1.73
C VAL A 36 -10.28 10.23 -1.51
N GLU A 37 -11.33 10.94 -1.93
CA GLU A 37 -11.48 12.39 -1.68
C GLU A 37 -11.45 12.71 -0.19
N SER A 38 -12.18 11.95 0.62
CA SER A 38 -12.21 12.14 2.06
C SER A 38 -10.84 11.97 2.70
N ASN A 39 -10.07 10.97 2.26
CA ASN A 39 -8.71 10.74 2.76
C ASN A 39 -7.77 11.89 2.36
N ILE A 40 -7.80 12.31 1.10
CA ILE A 40 -6.98 13.43 0.60
C ILE A 40 -7.32 14.73 1.33
N ALA A 41 -8.60 15.03 1.52
CA ALA A 41 -9.05 16.21 2.25
C ALA A 41 -8.55 16.25 3.71
N ARG A 42 -8.35 15.07 4.32
CA ARG A 42 -7.79 14.90 5.67
C ARG A 42 -6.26 14.72 5.68
N GLN A 43 -5.60 14.92 4.53
CA GLN A 43 -4.16 14.74 4.35
C GLN A 43 -3.65 13.33 4.74
N GLN A 44 -4.51 12.31 4.61
CA GLN A 44 -4.14 10.94 4.88
C GLN A 44 -3.45 10.32 3.68
N GLY A 45 -2.35 9.61 3.93
CA GLY A 45 -1.53 9.03 2.87
C GLY A 45 -0.66 10.04 2.12
N ALA A 46 -0.51 11.27 2.66
CA ALA A 46 0.34 12.32 2.08
C ALA A 46 1.84 12.03 2.21
N ALA A 47 2.24 11.32 3.27
CA ALA A 47 3.63 11.06 3.63
C ALA A 47 3.71 9.88 4.61
N LEU A 48 4.94 9.49 4.96
CA LEU A 48 5.19 8.48 5.98
C LEU A 48 4.63 8.89 7.35
N THR A 49 4.07 7.90 8.05
CA THR A 49 3.77 8.04 9.47
C THR A 49 4.96 7.59 10.31
N THR A 50 4.98 7.95 11.59
CA THR A 50 6.01 7.50 12.53
C THR A 50 5.83 6.05 12.97
N ALA A 51 4.67 5.44 12.73
CA ALA A 51 4.38 4.06 13.09
C ALA A 51 4.87 3.10 11.99
N SER A 52 5.47 1.97 12.39
CA SER A 52 5.95 0.94 11.46
C SER A 52 4.83 0.24 10.70
N THR A 53 3.66 0.06 11.32
CA THR A 53 2.42 -0.39 10.65
C THR A 53 1.88 0.62 9.63
N GLY A 54 2.40 1.85 9.62
CA GLY A 54 2.03 2.87 8.66
C GLY A 54 2.53 2.57 7.24
N PHE A 55 3.50 1.68 7.04
CA PHE A 55 4.03 1.40 5.70
C PHE A 55 3.00 0.67 4.82
N ILE A 56 2.37 -0.40 5.34
CA ILE A 56 1.33 -1.13 4.60
C ILE A 56 0.09 -0.26 4.37
N GLN A 57 -0.29 0.57 5.36
CA GLN A 57 -1.41 1.50 5.23
C GLN A 57 -1.16 2.54 4.13
N LEU A 58 0.03 3.13 4.10
CA LEU A 58 0.40 4.11 3.08
C LEU A 58 0.48 3.46 1.70
N GLY A 59 1.14 2.30 1.58
CA GLY A 59 1.24 1.59 0.31
C GLY A 59 -0.12 1.13 -0.23
N LEU A 60 -1.02 0.67 0.63
CA LEU A 60 -2.40 0.32 0.25
C LEU A 60 -3.17 1.56 -0.23
N PHE A 61 -3.04 2.69 0.46
CA PHE A 61 -3.68 3.93 0.03
C PHE A 61 -3.13 4.39 -1.33
N GLN A 62 -1.82 4.32 -1.55
CA GLN A 62 -1.20 4.66 -2.83
C GLN A 62 -1.71 3.76 -3.98
N GLN A 63 -1.86 2.45 -3.74
CA GLN A 63 -2.46 1.53 -4.71
C GLN A 63 -3.93 1.90 -5.01
N ALA A 64 -4.72 2.17 -3.97
CA ALA A 64 -6.12 2.60 -4.14
C ALA A 64 -6.23 3.93 -4.89
N LEU A 65 -5.35 4.88 -4.62
CA LEU A 65 -5.30 6.17 -5.29
C LEU A 65 -4.94 6.01 -6.78
N ARG A 66 -3.97 5.14 -7.11
CA ARG A 66 -3.62 4.79 -8.50
C ARG A 66 -4.82 4.19 -9.24
N ALA A 67 -5.56 3.29 -8.60
CA ALA A 67 -6.79 2.73 -9.17
C ALA A 67 -7.88 3.80 -9.37
N ALA A 68 -8.05 4.73 -8.43
CA ALA A 68 -9.01 5.83 -8.52
C ALA A 68 -8.65 6.81 -9.65
N ILE A 69 -7.36 7.14 -9.82
CA ILE A 69 -6.83 7.93 -10.95
C ILE A 69 -7.21 7.27 -12.27
N ASN A 70 -7.04 5.96 -12.40
CA ASN A 70 -7.39 5.23 -13.62
C ASN A 70 -8.91 5.20 -13.88
N ALA A 71 -9.72 5.11 -12.82
CA ALA A 71 -11.17 5.02 -12.91
C ALA A 71 -11.87 6.36 -13.17
N THR A 72 -11.29 7.49 -12.72
CA THR A 72 -11.95 8.80 -12.89
C THR A 72 -11.87 9.31 -14.33
N SER A 73 -12.99 9.83 -14.82
CA SER A 73 -13.09 10.56 -16.10
C SER A 73 -12.87 12.06 -15.94
N ASN A 74 -12.81 12.57 -14.70
CA ASN A 74 -12.59 14.00 -14.43
C ASN A 74 -11.09 14.31 -14.55
N SER A 75 -10.72 15.10 -15.56
CA SER A 75 -9.32 15.44 -15.85
C SER A 75 -8.66 16.29 -14.75
N THR A 76 -9.39 17.22 -14.13
CA THR A 76 -8.88 18.03 -13.02
C THR A 76 -8.57 17.14 -11.82
N GLN A 77 -9.51 16.29 -11.44
CA GLN A 77 -9.34 15.34 -10.34
C GLN A 77 -8.18 14.37 -10.61
N LYS A 78 -8.08 13.86 -11.85
CA LYS A 78 -6.98 13.00 -12.29
C LYS A 78 -5.61 13.68 -12.12
N LEU A 79 -5.49 14.96 -12.45
CA LEU A 79 -4.26 15.73 -12.28
C LEU A 79 -3.91 15.96 -10.80
N GLU A 80 -4.89 16.38 -10.00
CA GLU A 80 -4.70 16.63 -8.56
C GLU A 80 -4.31 15.36 -7.80
N TRP A 81 -5.00 14.25 -8.06
CA TRP A 81 -4.71 12.96 -7.44
C TRP A 81 -3.37 12.39 -7.89
N SER A 82 -3.02 12.52 -9.18
CA SER A 82 -1.69 12.13 -9.66
C SER A 82 -0.58 12.91 -8.96
N ALA A 83 -0.77 14.22 -8.78
CA ALA A 83 0.19 15.05 -8.04
C ALA A 83 0.28 14.64 -6.56
N TYR A 84 -0.85 14.34 -5.91
CA TYR A 84 -0.88 13.86 -4.52
C TYR A 84 -0.14 12.52 -4.37
N LEU A 85 -0.41 11.56 -5.25
CA LEU A 85 0.25 10.26 -5.29
C LEU A 85 1.76 10.43 -5.47
N ARG A 86 2.17 11.20 -6.48
CA ARG A 86 3.58 11.45 -6.79
C ARG A 86 4.31 12.08 -5.61
N ASN A 87 3.75 13.13 -5.02
CA ASN A 87 4.34 13.79 -3.85
C ASN A 87 4.47 12.84 -2.65
N GLY A 88 3.47 11.99 -2.41
CA GLY A 88 3.53 10.99 -1.34
C GLY A 88 4.62 9.95 -1.56
N ILE A 89 4.82 9.51 -2.80
CA ILE A 89 5.87 8.56 -3.18
C ILE A 89 7.26 9.22 -3.04
N THR A 90 7.51 10.32 -3.74
CA THR A 90 8.83 10.96 -3.80
C THR A 90 9.27 11.50 -2.44
N SER A 91 8.36 12.01 -1.61
CA SER A 91 8.70 12.44 -0.25
C SER A 91 9.06 11.30 0.70
N SER A 92 8.60 10.07 0.43
CA SER A 92 8.86 8.90 1.26
C SER A 92 10.11 8.13 0.87
N ALA A 93 10.49 8.13 -0.42
CA ALA A 93 11.62 7.38 -0.95
C ALA A 93 12.96 7.62 -0.20
N PRO A 94 13.36 8.85 0.17
CA PRO A 94 14.62 9.09 0.88
C PRO A 94 14.77 8.32 2.20
N SER A 95 13.66 7.93 2.84
CA SER A 95 13.68 7.15 4.10
C SER A 95 14.10 5.68 3.93
N PHE A 96 14.23 5.22 2.68
CA PHE A 96 14.51 3.84 2.31
C PHE A 96 15.82 3.66 1.55
N LEU A 97 16.72 4.65 1.51
CA LEU A 97 18.02 4.57 0.83
C LEU A 97 19.05 3.64 1.49
N ASN A 98 18.72 2.93 2.57
CA ASN A 98 19.66 2.10 3.32
C ASN A 98 19.12 0.68 3.53
N ALA A 99 19.69 -0.28 2.80
CA ALA A 99 19.28 -1.68 2.82
C ALA A 99 19.36 -2.32 4.21
N SER A 100 20.45 -2.10 4.95
CA SER A 100 20.66 -2.66 6.29
C SER A 100 19.69 -2.11 7.32
N LEU A 101 19.26 -0.85 7.19
CA LEU A 101 18.20 -0.29 8.02
C LEU A 101 16.83 -0.82 7.60
N ASN A 102 16.59 -0.97 6.29
CA ASN A 102 15.34 -1.52 5.76
C ASN A 102 15.11 -2.97 6.19
N ALA A 103 16.15 -3.80 6.24
CA ALA A 103 16.07 -5.19 6.70
C ALA A 103 15.65 -5.33 8.17
N LYS A 104 15.75 -4.25 8.95
CA LYS A 104 15.28 -4.18 10.33
C LYS A 104 13.83 -3.73 10.44
N ARG A 105 13.19 -3.27 9.36
CA ARG A 105 11.79 -2.81 9.33
C ARG A 105 10.84 -4.00 9.08
N PRO A 106 9.53 -3.87 9.34
CA PRO A 106 8.58 -4.90 8.96
C PRO A 106 8.57 -5.14 7.44
N LEU A 107 8.11 -6.32 7.02
CA LEU A 107 7.85 -6.65 5.61
C LEU A 107 6.87 -5.65 4.95
N ASP A 108 6.05 -4.95 5.75
CA ASP A 108 5.16 -3.86 5.32
C ASP A 108 5.84 -2.80 4.46
N ARG A 109 7.14 -2.58 4.62
CA ARG A 109 7.92 -1.64 3.78
C ARG A 109 7.79 -1.94 2.29
N PHE A 110 7.61 -3.21 1.92
CA PHE A 110 7.54 -3.64 0.53
C PHE A 110 6.24 -3.21 -0.17
N SER A 111 5.19 -2.87 0.59
CA SER A 111 4.02 -2.18 0.02
C SER A 111 4.39 -0.83 -0.58
N LEU A 112 5.37 -0.13 0.00
CA LEU A 112 5.89 1.13 -0.57
C LEU A 112 6.81 0.84 -1.76
N GLY A 113 7.69 -0.15 -1.66
CA GLY A 113 8.57 -0.58 -2.76
C GLY A 113 7.80 -0.90 -4.04
N THR A 114 6.66 -1.60 -3.93
CA THR A 114 5.76 -1.86 -5.07
C THR A 114 5.29 -0.56 -5.72
N ASN A 115 4.88 0.43 -4.92
CA ASN A 115 4.43 1.72 -5.45
C ASN A 115 5.59 2.54 -6.03
N TYR A 116 6.81 2.37 -5.53
CA TYR A 116 8.00 3.04 -6.05
C TYR A 116 8.34 2.53 -7.45
N ILE A 117 8.37 1.21 -7.65
CA ILE A 117 8.59 0.60 -8.97
C ILE A 117 7.54 1.08 -9.99
N LEU A 118 6.26 1.05 -9.61
CA LEU A 118 5.17 1.52 -10.49
C LEU A 118 5.24 3.03 -10.80
N GLN A 119 5.91 3.82 -9.95
CA GLN A 119 6.10 5.25 -10.19
C GLN A 119 7.32 5.51 -11.08
N SER A 120 8.41 4.75 -10.92
CA SER A 120 9.64 4.95 -11.70
C SER A 120 9.46 4.62 -13.19
N GLU A 121 8.47 3.80 -13.56
CA GLU A 121 8.06 3.60 -14.96
C GLU A 121 7.68 4.92 -15.68
N ASN A 122 7.31 5.96 -14.93
CA ASN A 122 6.80 7.22 -15.46
C ASN A 122 7.68 8.43 -15.13
N GLU A 123 8.72 8.27 -14.30
CA GLU A 123 9.53 9.37 -13.77
C GLU A 123 10.95 8.89 -13.46
N ASP A 124 11.94 9.63 -13.94
CA ASP A 124 13.34 9.41 -13.60
C ASP A 124 13.68 10.23 -12.35
N ASP A 125 13.77 9.56 -11.20
CA ASP A 125 14.07 10.14 -9.90
C ASP A 125 15.14 9.29 -9.20
N ASP A 126 16.32 9.90 -8.95
CA ASP A 126 17.47 9.22 -8.34
C ASP A 126 17.17 8.67 -6.95
N ALA A 127 16.38 9.41 -6.14
CA ALA A 127 16.04 8.97 -4.79
C ALA A 127 15.05 7.81 -4.83
N LEU A 128 14.13 7.81 -5.81
CA LEU A 128 13.22 6.70 -6.04
C LEU A 128 13.97 5.44 -6.47
N SER A 129 14.85 5.57 -7.47
CA SER A 129 15.69 4.46 -7.96
C SER A 129 16.58 3.89 -6.87
N GLY A 130 17.28 4.75 -6.11
CA GLY A 130 18.11 4.31 -4.99
C GLY A 130 17.29 3.66 -3.85
N ALA A 131 16.04 4.09 -3.65
CA ALA A 131 15.16 3.46 -2.66
C ALA A 131 14.69 2.07 -3.10
N ILE A 132 14.41 1.88 -4.39
CA ILE A 132 14.06 0.57 -4.97
C ILE A 132 15.23 -0.40 -4.79
N GLU A 133 16.43 -0.01 -5.22
CA GLU A 133 17.65 -0.83 -5.08
C GLU A 133 17.90 -1.20 -3.61
N ALA A 134 17.82 -0.23 -2.70
CA ALA A 134 18.01 -0.49 -1.28
C ALA A 134 16.91 -1.38 -0.67
N LEU A 135 15.68 -1.38 -1.20
CA LEU A 135 14.61 -2.28 -0.79
C LEU A 135 14.85 -3.70 -1.30
N GLU A 136 15.27 -3.87 -2.55
CA GLU A 136 15.67 -5.17 -3.13
C GLU A 136 16.79 -5.82 -2.30
N GLN A 137 17.86 -5.08 -2.03
CA GLN A 137 18.96 -5.55 -1.18
C GLN A 137 18.47 -5.87 0.25
N SER A 138 17.49 -5.14 0.77
CA SER A 138 16.92 -5.44 2.08
C SER A 138 16.12 -6.75 2.13
N ALA A 139 15.62 -7.24 0.99
CA ALA A 139 14.93 -8.53 0.93
C ALA A 139 15.92 -9.69 1.12
N LEU A 140 17.13 -9.57 0.57
CA LEU A 140 18.23 -10.52 0.79
C LEU A 140 18.66 -10.59 2.26
N LEU A 141 18.74 -9.40 2.87
CA LEU A 141 19.17 -9.26 4.26
C LEU A 141 18.06 -9.60 5.28
N GLN A 142 16.84 -9.87 4.81
CA GLN A 142 15.73 -10.20 5.70
C GLN A 142 15.99 -11.56 6.36
N PRO A 143 16.00 -11.64 7.70
CA PRO A 143 16.23 -12.90 8.38
C PRO A 143 15.08 -13.89 8.13
N ARG A 144 15.43 -15.17 8.22
CA ARG A 144 14.52 -16.31 8.06
C ARG A 144 14.58 -17.18 9.30
N ASN A 145 13.46 -17.81 9.64
CA ASN A 145 13.39 -18.81 10.70
C ASN A 145 13.86 -20.19 10.22
N ASP A 146 13.91 -21.17 11.12
CA ASP A 146 14.36 -22.54 10.85
C ASP A 146 13.49 -23.26 9.81
N ASN A 147 12.24 -22.83 9.61
CA ASN A 147 11.36 -23.33 8.55
C ASN A 147 11.60 -22.62 7.19
N GLY A 148 12.56 -21.70 7.12
CA GLY A 148 12.88 -20.88 5.94
C GLY A 148 11.95 -19.68 5.72
N GLY A 149 11.03 -19.42 6.64
CA GLY A 149 10.06 -18.33 6.56
C GLY A 149 10.68 -16.99 6.90
N LEU A 150 10.40 -15.96 6.10
CA LEU A 150 10.84 -14.59 6.36
C LEU A 150 10.27 -14.12 7.70
N TRP A 151 11.13 -13.52 8.52
CA TRP A 151 10.67 -12.83 9.72
C TRP A 151 9.83 -11.65 9.31
N TYR A 152 8.69 -11.46 9.97
CA TYR A 152 7.82 -10.33 9.72
C TYR A 152 8.51 -9.00 10.04
N TYR A 153 9.20 -8.92 11.18
CA TYR A 153 9.84 -7.69 11.64
C TYR A 153 11.06 -8.00 12.51
N ASN A 154 12.25 -7.65 12.04
CA ASN A 154 13.48 -7.76 12.81
C ASN A 154 13.69 -6.50 13.69
N ASN A 155 12.81 -6.29 14.67
CA ASN A 155 12.87 -5.14 15.53
C ASN A 155 14.03 -5.24 16.54
N VAL A 156 15.20 -4.73 16.17
CA VAL A 156 16.39 -4.73 17.02
C VAL A 156 16.23 -3.94 18.33
N ASN A 157 15.24 -3.04 18.40
CA ASN A 157 14.95 -2.25 19.60
C ASN A 157 13.93 -2.93 20.52
N ASN A 158 13.29 -4.01 20.06
CA ASN A 158 12.33 -4.78 20.84
C ASN A 158 12.34 -6.25 20.38
N LEU A 159 13.37 -6.98 20.80
CA LEU A 159 13.62 -8.36 20.39
C LEU A 159 12.55 -9.36 20.85
N SER A 160 11.67 -9.01 21.79
CA SER A 160 10.54 -9.89 22.13
C SER A 160 9.36 -9.72 21.19
N ALA A 161 9.29 -8.61 20.46
CA ALA A 161 8.26 -8.37 19.47
C ALA A 161 8.77 -8.83 18.10
N TYR A 162 8.26 -9.97 17.61
CA TYR A 162 8.43 -10.47 16.24
C TYR A 162 9.75 -11.17 15.88
N HIS A 163 10.61 -11.43 16.86
CA HIS A 163 11.79 -12.26 16.61
C HIS A 163 11.39 -13.68 16.21
N ASN A 164 11.96 -14.20 15.13
CA ASN A 164 11.66 -15.51 14.57
C ASN A 164 10.24 -15.73 14.02
N LEU A 165 9.34 -14.74 14.10
CA LEU A 165 7.93 -14.89 13.74
C LEU A 165 7.68 -14.59 12.26
N SER A 166 6.83 -15.39 11.62
CA SER A 166 6.32 -15.13 10.26
C SER A 166 4.82 -14.86 10.29
N TYR A 167 4.35 -13.84 9.55
CA TYR A 167 2.96 -13.39 9.53
C TYR A 167 2.41 -13.27 8.11
N LEU A 168 1.12 -13.56 7.96
CA LEU A 168 0.39 -13.47 6.68
C LEU A 168 0.42 -12.05 6.10
N ASP A 169 0.29 -11.03 6.94
CA ASP A 169 0.25 -9.62 6.55
C ASP A 169 1.51 -9.21 5.76
N GLY A 170 2.66 -9.79 6.14
CA GLY A 170 3.92 -9.56 5.44
C GLY A 170 3.87 -10.00 3.97
N MET A 171 3.10 -11.04 3.64
CA MET A 171 2.99 -11.54 2.26
C MET A 171 2.16 -10.64 1.36
N PHE A 172 1.21 -9.89 1.91
CA PHE A 172 0.49 -8.85 1.16
C PHE A 172 1.46 -7.81 0.60
N SER A 173 2.50 -7.46 1.38
CA SER A 173 3.49 -6.46 0.99
C SER A 173 4.64 -7.05 0.18
N TYR A 174 5.19 -8.17 0.65
CA TYR A 174 6.40 -8.77 0.10
C TYR A 174 6.17 -9.44 -1.25
N ALA A 175 5.10 -10.25 -1.41
CA ALA A 175 4.93 -11.04 -2.63
C ALA A 175 4.77 -10.17 -3.89
N PRO A 176 3.91 -9.13 -3.91
CA PRO A 176 3.81 -8.24 -5.08
C PRO A 176 5.12 -7.51 -5.39
N PHE A 177 5.84 -7.08 -4.35
CA PHE A 177 7.14 -6.45 -4.53
C PHE A 177 8.16 -7.41 -5.12
N ALA A 178 8.26 -8.64 -4.59
CA ALA A 178 9.19 -9.65 -5.08
C ALA A 178 8.97 -9.98 -6.56
N LEU A 179 7.70 -10.06 -7.00
CA LEU A 179 7.34 -10.23 -8.40
C LEU A 179 7.85 -9.07 -9.25
N LEU A 180 7.43 -7.84 -8.94
CA LEU A 180 7.76 -6.66 -9.74
C LEU A 180 9.25 -6.32 -9.72
N ALA A 181 9.90 -6.43 -8.56
CA ALA A 181 11.32 -6.15 -8.42
C ALA A 181 12.18 -7.12 -9.25
N SER A 182 11.76 -8.39 -9.38
CA SER A 182 12.49 -9.35 -10.23
C SER A 182 12.43 -9.04 -11.72
N GLU A 183 11.40 -8.30 -12.16
CA GLU A 183 11.27 -7.83 -13.55
C GLU A 183 11.94 -6.45 -13.73
N TYR A 184 11.98 -5.66 -12.65
CA TYR A 184 12.62 -4.35 -12.61
C TYR A 184 14.15 -4.43 -12.56
N ASP A 185 14.70 -5.44 -11.88
CA ASP A 185 16.14 -5.63 -11.69
C ASP A 185 16.86 -5.77 -13.04
N ILE A 186 17.65 -4.75 -13.35
CA ILE A 186 18.50 -4.68 -14.55
C ILE A 186 19.75 -5.57 -14.36
N SER A 187 20.03 -6.04 -13.14
CA SER A 187 21.21 -6.80 -12.78
C SER A 187 20.97 -8.32 -12.83
N ASN A 188 21.93 -9.06 -13.40
CA ASN A 188 21.93 -10.53 -13.37
C ASN A 188 22.40 -11.06 -12.00
N ASN A 189 21.98 -10.46 -10.89
CA ASN A 189 22.43 -10.84 -9.57
C ASN A 189 21.68 -12.11 -9.11
N THR A 190 22.39 -13.24 -9.11
CA THR A 190 21.83 -14.54 -8.72
C THR A 190 21.31 -14.55 -7.29
N ASP A 191 21.90 -13.78 -6.38
CA ASP A 191 21.43 -13.71 -4.99
C ASP A 191 20.06 -13.03 -4.92
N LEU A 192 19.86 -11.91 -5.64
CA LEU A 192 18.56 -11.23 -5.73
C LEU A 192 17.48 -12.15 -6.26
N GLN A 193 17.80 -12.98 -7.26
CA GLN A 193 16.88 -13.98 -7.80
C GLN A 193 16.45 -15.04 -6.76
N LEU A 194 17.26 -15.30 -5.73
CA LEU A 194 16.90 -16.21 -4.64
C LEU A 194 15.99 -15.55 -3.59
N ALA A 195 16.05 -14.21 -3.44
CA ALA A 195 15.22 -13.49 -2.47
C ALA A 195 14.03 -12.74 -3.08
N LEU A 196 13.90 -12.70 -4.40
CA LEU A 196 12.81 -12.07 -5.13
C LEU A 196 12.20 -13.07 -6.14
N GLY A 197 11.26 -12.60 -6.95
CA GLY A 197 10.63 -13.40 -8.01
C GLY A 197 9.48 -14.28 -7.56
N ALA A 198 8.75 -14.78 -8.57
CA ALA A 198 7.52 -15.55 -8.39
C ALA A 198 7.73 -16.84 -7.58
N GLU A 199 8.83 -17.55 -7.81
CA GLU A 199 9.11 -18.82 -7.13
C GLU A 199 9.31 -18.62 -5.63
N ASN A 200 10.18 -17.70 -5.22
CA ASN A 200 10.41 -17.45 -3.79
C ASN A 200 9.18 -16.81 -3.13
N ALA A 201 8.47 -15.90 -3.81
CA ALA A 201 7.19 -15.38 -3.30
C ALA A 201 6.17 -16.49 -3.05
N TRP A 202 6.03 -17.43 -3.99
CA TRP A 202 5.16 -18.59 -3.86
C TRP A 202 5.58 -19.52 -2.71
N GLN A 203 6.88 -19.79 -2.57
CA GLN A 203 7.39 -20.60 -1.46
C GLN A 203 7.04 -20.01 -0.09
N GLN A 204 7.15 -18.70 0.08
CA GLN A 204 6.78 -18.03 1.34
C GLN A 204 5.27 -18.09 1.61
N ILE A 205 4.43 -17.86 0.59
CA ILE A 205 2.98 -17.99 0.70
C ILE A 205 2.59 -19.42 1.06
N LYS A 206 3.17 -20.41 0.37
CA LYS A 206 2.90 -21.82 0.60
C LYS A 206 3.31 -22.26 2.00
N LEU A 207 4.49 -21.86 2.48
CA LEU A 207 4.94 -22.16 3.83
C LEU A 207 3.96 -21.65 4.89
N LEU A 208 3.53 -20.39 4.77
CA LEU A 208 2.52 -19.82 5.67
C LEU A 208 1.18 -20.55 5.56
N ALA A 209 0.74 -20.91 4.35
CA ALA A 209 -0.49 -21.68 4.17
C ALA A 209 -0.40 -23.06 4.84
N ASP A 210 0.71 -23.78 4.65
CA ASP A 210 0.91 -25.13 5.18
C ASP A 210 0.99 -25.12 6.73
N VAL A 211 1.64 -24.12 7.32
CA VAL A 211 1.83 -24.03 8.78
C VAL A 211 0.63 -23.42 9.49
N CYS A 212 0.01 -22.37 8.93
CA CYS A 212 -1.04 -21.62 9.61
C CYS A 212 -2.45 -22.21 9.39
N GLN A 213 -2.63 -23.19 8.51
CA GLN A 213 -3.96 -23.73 8.22
C GLN A 213 -4.57 -24.47 9.41
N THR A 214 -5.82 -24.14 9.69
CA THR A 214 -6.64 -24.79 10.71
C THR A 214 -7.61 -25.80 10.06
N PRO A 215 -8.18 -26.74 10.84
CA PRO A 215 -9.21 -27.67 10.33
C PRO A 215 -10.45 -27.00 9.73
N SER A 216 -10.67 -25.71 10.01
CA SER A 216 -11.78 -24.93 9.42
C SER A 216 -11.51 -24.49 7.98
N GLY A 217 -10.28 -24.63 7.49
CA GLY A 217 -9.82 -24.10 6.21
C GLY A 217 -9.32 -22.64 6.29
N LEU A 218 -9.47 -21.97 7.44
CA LEU A 218 -8.89 -20.64 7.69
C LEU A 218 -7.43 -20.75 8.13
N LEU A 219 -6.68 -19.67 7.95
CA LEU A 219 -5.30 -19.52 8.39
C LEU A 219 -5.25 -18.70 9.69
N VAL A 220 -4.44 -19.11 10.67
CA VAL A 220 -4.06 -18.24 11.80
C VAL A 220 -3.13 -17.13 11.32
N HIS A 221 -3.10 -16.01 12.04
CA HIS A 221 -2.45 -14.76 11.62
C HIS A 221 -0.96 -14.90 11.25
N GLY A 222 -0.25 -15.78 11.95
CA GLY A 222 1.16 -16.08 11.77
C GLY A 222 1.54 -17.27 12.63
N TYR A 223 2.83 -17.62 12.62
CA TYR A 223 3.35 -18.69 13.44
C TYR A 223 4.68 -18.30 14.10
N ASP A 224 4.92 -18.92 15.26
CA ASP A 224 6.21 -18.99 15.94
C ASP A 224 6.76 -20.41 15.69
N PRO A 225 7.91 -20.56 15.01
CA PRO A 225 8.52 -21.85 14.65
C PRO A 225 8.75 -22.83 15.81
#